data_AF-A0A454JGB4-F1
#
_entry.id   AF-A0A454JGB4-F1
#
_cell.length_a   1.000
_cell.length_b   1.000
_cell.length_c   1.000
_cell.angle_alpha   90.00
_cell.angle_beta   90.00
_cell.angle_gamma   90.00
#
_symmetry.space_group_name_H-M   'P 1'
#
loop_
_entity.id
_entity.type
_entity.pdbx_description
1 polymer ?
#
loop_
_entity_poly.entity_id
_entity_poly.type
_entity_poly.pdbx_seq_one_letter_code
_entity_poly.pdbx_strand_id
1 'polypeptide(L)'
;MHAALNLTTPALLFPAISLLLLAYTNRFLGLASIIRNLYTDYKEEQNPNILLQIGNLRTRIQLIKWMQFLGIGSLFLCTMAMFQIYTGWQQLGELSFGISLLMMIASLATSLWELVRSSDALNILLSDLEAESHRQQR
;
A
#
# COMPACT_ATOMS: atom_id res chain seq x y z
N MET A 1 11.26 -34.70 -5.20
CA MET A 1 9.99 -34.27 -5.82
C MET A 1 10.19 -32.84 -6.30
N HIS A 2 10.74 -32.67 -7.51
CA HIS A 2 10.93 -31.34 -8.11
C HIS A 2 9.55 -30.82 -8.51
N ALA A 3 9.04 -29.83 -7.77
CA ALA A 3 7.79 -29.18 -8.13
C ALA A 3 8.01 -28.43 -9.43
N ALA A 4 7.52 -28.97 -10.54
CA ALA A 4 7.50 -28.26 -11.82
C ALA A 4 6.66 -26.99 -11.62
N LEU A 5 7.32 -25.85 -11.49
CA LEU A 5 6.71 -24.53 -11.59
C LEU A 5 6.15 -24.40 -13.02
N ASN A 6 4.92 -24.85 -13.20
CA ASN A 6 4.21 -24.69 -14.46
C ASN A 6 3.94 -23.20 -14.68
N LEU A 7 4.15 -22.74 -15.92
CA LEU A 7 3.93 -21.36 -16.36
C LEU A 7 2.49 -20.82 -16.11
N THR A 8 1.58 -21.66 -15.62
CA THR A 8 0.20 -21.30 -15.27
C THR A 8 0.08 -20.55 -13.94
N THR A 9 0.99 -20.74 -12.98
CA THR A 9 0.98 -20.05 -11.68
C THR A 9 1.08 -18.51 -11.79
N PRO A 10 2.00 -17.92 -12.59
CA PRO A 10 2.08 -16.46 -12.73
C PRO A 10 0.89 -15.86 -13.47
N ALA A 11 0.26 -16.60 -14.39
CA ALA A 11 -0.92 -16.14 -15.13
C ALA A 11 -2.11 -15.86 -14.20
N LEU A 12 -2.22 -16.59 -13.08
CA LEU A 12 -3.25 -16.36 -12.06
C LEU A 12 -2.92 -15.21 -11.12
N LEU A 13 -1.64 -14.90 -10.93
CA LEU A 13 -1.20 -13.83 -10.03
C LEU A 13 -1.30 -12.44 -10.67
N PHE A 14 -1.11 -12.33 -11.98
CA PHE A 14 -1.09 -11.04 -12.69
C PHE A 14 -2.37 -10.21 -12.51
N PRO A 15 -3.60 -10.79 -12.61
CA PRO A 15 -4.84 -10.05 -12.36
C PRO A 15 -4.97 -9.61 -10.91
N ALA A 16 -4.67 -10.49 -9.96
CA ALA A 16 -4.76 -10.19 -8.53
C ALA A 16 -3.82 -9.05 -8.12
N ILE A 17 -2.60 -9.03 -8.67
CA ILE A 17 -1.64 -7.99 -8.35
C ILE A 17 -2.00 -6.66 -9.04
N SER A 18 -2.58 -6.71 -10.24
CA SER A 18 -3.10 -5.51 -10.91
C SER A 18 -4.19 -4.82 -10.09
N LEU A 19 -5.13 -5.61 -9.53
CA LEU A 19 -6.16 -5.10 -8.61
C LEU A 19 -5.56 -4.50 -7.33
N LEU A 20 -4.53 -5.14 -6.79
CA LEU A 20 -3.82 -4.67 -5.61
C LEU A 20 -3.13 -3.32 -5.85
N LEU A 21 -2.46 -3.15 -7.00
CA LEU A 21 -1.82 -1.88 -7.39
C LEU A 21 -2.86 -0.77 -7.59
N LEU A 22 -4.02 -1.10 -8.16
CA LEU A 22 -5.13 -0.16 -8.30
C LEU A 22 -5.65 0.27 -6.92
N ALA A 23 -5.83 -0.65 -5.98
CA ALA A 23 -6.23 -0.34 -4.62
C ALA A 23 -5.23 0.59 -3.92
N TYR A 24 -3.92 0.35 -4.08
CA TYR A 24 -2.88 1.21 -3.52
C TYR A 24 -2.88 2.61 -4.14
N THR A 25 -3.11 2.69 -5.46
CA THR A 25 -3.24 3.97 -6.16
C THR A 25 -4.43 4.77 -5.66
N ASN A 26 -5.58 4.12 -5.48
CA ASN A 26 -6.78 4.76 -4.94
C ASN A 26 -6.54 5.31 -3.52
N ARG A 27 -5.86 4.54 -2.67
CA ARG A 27 -5.51 4.96 -1.30
C ARG A 27 -4.56 6.16 -1.31
N PHE A 28 -3.56 6.15 -2.18
CA PHE A 28 -2.64 7.28 -2.36
C PHE A 28 -3.38 8.54 -2.82
N LEU A 29 -4.27 8.42 -3.81
CA LEU A 29 -5.05 9.55 -4.33
C LEU A 29 -5.99 10.12 -3.26
N GLY A 30 -6.63 9.27 -2.46
CA GLY A 30 -7.45 9.68 -1.33
C GLY A 30 -6.67 10.51 -0.31
N LEU A 31 -5.53 10.01 0.17
CA LEU A 31 -4.68 10.74 1.11
C LEU A 31 -4.13 12.04 0.52
N ALA A 32 -3.73 12.04 -0.75
CA ALA A 32 -3.25 13.24 -1.43
C ALA A 32 -4.34 14.32 -1.53
N SER A 33 -5.60 13.91 -1.74
CA SER A 33 -6.74 14.83 -1.73
C SER A 33 -6.98 15.43 -0.35
N ILE A 34 -6.93 14.62 0.72
CA ILE A 34 -7.08 15.11 2.10
C ILE A 34 -5.99 16.13 2.44
N ILE A 35 -4.73 15.85 2.07
CA ILE A 35 -3.61 16.78 2.30
C ILE A 35 -3.84 18.11 1.60
N ARG A 36 -4.35 18.11 0.36
CA ARG A 36 -4.64 19.35 -0.40
C ARG A 36 -5.75 20.17 0.25
N ASN A 37 -6.78 19.51 0.78
CA ASN A 37 -7.86 20.18 1.51
C ASN A 37 -7.32 20.80 2.80
N LEU A 38 -6.63 20.02 3.64
CA LEU A 38 -6.01 20.53 4.87
C LEU A 38 -5.02 21.67 4.60
N TYR A 39 -4.28 21.62 3.49
CA TYR A 39 -3.39 22.72 3.11
C TYR A 39 -4.15 24.01 2.77
N THR A 40 -5.35 23.89 2.21
CA THR A 40 -6.24 25.03 1.94
C THR A 40 -6.75 25.61 3.25
N ASP A 41 -7.25 24.76 4.16
CA ASP A 41 -7.73 25.16 5.49
C ASP A 41 -6.61 25.84 6.32
N TYR A 42 -5.39 25.31 6.26
CA TYR A 42 -4.23 25.92 6.92
C TYR A 42 -3.93 27.33 6.40
N LYS A 43 -4.16 27.59 5.11
CA LYS A 43 -3.92 28.92 4.52
C LYS A 43 -4.89 29.96 5.06
N GLU A 44 -6.10 29.53 5.46
CA GLU A 44 -7.14 30.40 6.01
C GLU A 44 -6.98 30.61 7.51
N GLU A 45 -6.80 29.54 8.28
CA GLU A 45 -6.81 29.61 9.76
C GLU A 45 -5.42 29.67 10.41
N GLN A 46 -4.36 29.34 9.67
CA GLN A 46 -2.97 29.21 10.16
C GLN A 46 -2.82 28.34 11.42
N ASN A 47 -3.72 27.37 11.60
CA ASN A 47 -3.75 26.53 12.79
C ASN A 47 -2.58 25.51 12.77
N PRO A 48 -1.67 25.53 13.75
CA PRO A 48 -0.52 24.62 13.79
C PRO A 48 -0.90 23.14 13.89
N ASN A 49 -2.10 22.82 14.39
CA ASN A 49 -2.60 21.43 14.44
C ASN A 49 -2.81 20.85 13.03
N ILE A 50 -3.15 21.68 12.04
CA ILE A 50 -3.35 21.24 10.65
C ILE A 50 -2.01 20.78 10.03
N LEU A 51 -0.91 21.48 10.33
CA LEU A 51 0.42 21.05 9.90
C LEU A 51 0.81 19.69 10.49
N LEU A 52 0.45 19.43 11.75
CA LEU A 52 0.65 18.15 12.41
C LEU A 52 -0.13 17.03 11.70
N GLN A 53 -1.38 17.27 11.33
CA GLN A 53 -2.19 16.32 10.56
C GLN A 53 -1.59 16.03 9.18
N ILE A 54 -1.15 17.07 8.46
CA ILE A 54 -0.48 16.91 7.16
C ILE A 54 0.80 16.08 7.31
N GLY A 55 1.60 16.29 8.37
CA GLY A 55 2.78 15.50 8.67
C GLY A 55 2.48 14.01 8.88
N ASN A 56 1.41 13.70 9.60
CA ASN A 56 0.94 12.34 9.81
C ASN A 56 0.49 11.68 8.50
N LEU A 57 -0.26 12.39 7.66
CA LEU A 57 -0.70 11.89 6.34
C LEU A 57 0.47 11.68 5.38
N ARG A 58 1.48 12.55 5.40
CA ARG A 58 2.71 12.39 4.60
C ARG A 58 3.43 11.09 4.94
N THR A 59 3.48 10.71 6.21
CA THR A 59 4.10 9.46 6.66
C THR A 59 3.35 8.25 6.10
N ARG A 60 2.01 8.28 6.09
CA ARG A 60 1.17 7.23 5.48
C ARG A 60 1.40 7.13 3.98
N ILE A 61 1.52 8.25 3.27
CA ILE A 61 1.87 8.25 1.84
C ILE A 61 3.20 7.55 1.59
N GLN A 62 4.23 7.79 2.42
CA GLN A 62 5.51 7.08 2.25
C GLN A 62 5.37 5.57 2.45
N LEU A 63 4.56 5.14 3.43
CA LEU A 63 4.26 3.72 3.63
C LEU A 63 3.58 3.10 2.40
N ILE A 64 2.58 3.76 1.81
CA ILE A 64 1.92 3.29 0.58
C ILE A 64 2.91 3.18 -0.58
N LYS A 65 3.81 4.17 -0.74
CA LYS A 65 4.85 4.13 -1.77
C LYS A 65 5.79 2.93 -1.59
N TRP A 66 6.17 2.62 -0.35
CA TRP A 66 6.98 1.44 -0.05
C TRP A 66 6.24 0.14 -0.35
N MET A 67 4.94 0.03 -0.02
CA MET A 67 4.10 -1.12 -0.39
C MET A 67 4.08 -1.32 -1.90
N GLN A 68 3.85 -0.25 -2.67
CA GLN A 68 3.85 -0.28 -4.14
C GLN A 68 5.22 -0.68 -4.68
N PHE A 69 6.30 -0.10 -4.16
CA PHE A 69 7.65 -0.44 -4.61
C PHE A 69 7.98 -1.92 -4.38
N LEU A 70 7.67 -2.46 -3.20
CA LEU A 70 7.85 -3.89 -2.90
C LEU A 70 6.97 -4.79 -3.78
N GLY A 71 5.71 -4.40 -4.00
CA GLY A 71 4.77 -5.13 -4.85
C GLY A 71 5.20 -5.14 -6.31
N ILE A 72 5.56 -3.99 -6.88
CA ILE A 72 6.08 -3.88 -8.25
C ILE A 72 7.42 -4.62 -8.37
N GLY A 73 8.31 -4.48 -7.39
CA GLY A 73 9.59 -5.19 -7.35
C GLY A 73 9.41 -6.71 -7.33
N SER A 74 8.45 -7.21 -6.56
CA SER A 74 8.10 -8.63 -6.56
C SER A 74 7.58 -9.11 -7.92
N LEU A 75 6.70 -8.35 -8.56
CA LEU A 75 6.20 -8.66 -9.90
C LEU A 75 7.32 -8.70 -10.94
N PHE A 76 8.20 -7.72 -10.91
CA PHE A 76 9.34 -7.64 -11.80
C PHE A 76 10.24 -8.87 -11.63
N LEU A 77 10.55 -9.24 -10.39
CA LEU A 77 11.39 -10.39 -10.10
C LEU A 77 10.72 -11.72 -10.44
N CYS A 78 9.39 -11.82 -10.26
CA CYS A 78 8.60 -12.98 -10.69
C CYS A 78 8.60 -13.11 -12.22
N THR A 79 8.48 -12.00 -12.95
CA THR A 79 8.56 -11.98 -14.42
C THR A 79 9.95 -12.40 -14.89
N MET A 80 11.00 -11.91 -14.22
CA MET A 80 12.38 -12.31 -14.49
C MET A 80 12.62 -13.79 -14.20
N ALA A 81 12.05 -14.33 -13.11
CA ALA A 81 12.11 -15.74 -12.77
C ALA A 81 11.48 -16.61 -13.87
N MET A 82 10.31 -16.23 -14.38
CA MET A 82 9.65 -16.96 -15.47
C MET A 82 10.47 -16.92 -16.77
N PHE A 83 11.14 -15.80 -17.05
CA PHE A 83 12.07 -15.70 -18.18
C PHE A 83 13.30 -16.62 -18.02
N GLN A 84 13.86 -16.71 -16.81
CA GLN A 84 14.99 -17.62 -16.51
C GLN A 84 14.58 -19.09 -16.64
N ILE A 85 13.40 -19.47 -16.13
CA ILE A 85 12.86 -20.83 -16.30
C ILE A 85 12.65 -21.15 -17.78
N TYR A 86 12.09 -20.20 -18.54
CA TYR A 86 11.85 -20.35 -19.97
C TYR A 86 13.15 -20.55 -20.78
N THR A 87 14.23 -19.87 -20.40
CA THR A 87 15.56 -20.00 -21.04
C THR A 87 16.35 -21.22 -20.56
N GLY A 88 15.79 -22.04 -19.67
CA GLY A 88 16.39 -23.27 -19.16
C GLY A 88 17.23 -23.10 -17.89
N TRP A 89 17.30 -21.90 -17.31
CA TRP A 89 18.08 -21.58 -16.12
C TRP A 89 17.26 -21.85 -14.84
N GLN A 90 16.88 -23.11 -14.64
CA GLN A 90 15.86 -23.48 -13.65
C GLN A 90 16.25 -23.13 -12.20
N GLN A 91 17.50 -23.34 -11.79
CA GLN A 91 17.96 -23.03 -10.42
C GLN A 91 17.89 -21.53 -10.10
N LEU A 92 18.31 -20.65 -11.02
CA LEU A 92 18.22 -19.21 -10.81
C LEU A 92 16.76 -18.74 -10.83
N GLY A 93 15.94 -19.35 -11.69
CA GLY A 93 14.52 -19.07 -11.77
C GLY A 93 13.80 -19.38 -10.46
N GLU A 94 14.04 -20.56 -9.88
CA GLU A 94 13.48 -20.96 -8.59
C GLU A 94 13.90 -20.01 -7.45
N LEU A 95 15.18 -19.62 -7.40
CA LEU A 95 15.68 -18.67 -6.41
C LEU A 95 15.03 -17.28 -6.57
N SER A 96 14.98 -16.76 -7.79
CA SER A 96 14.38 -15.46 -8.11
C SER A 96 12.88 -15.45 -7.77
N PHE A 97 12.19 -16.56 -8.06
CA PHE A 97 10.78 -16.73 -7.70
C PHE A 97 10.58 -16.70 -6.18
N GLY A 98 11.41 -17.42 -5.42
CA GLY A 98 11.36 -17.40 -3.95
C GLY A 98 11.52 -15.99 -3.36
N ILE A 99 12.51 -15.22 -3.85
CA ILE A 99 12.74 -13.83 -3.40
C ILE A 99 11.53 -12.96 -3.75
N SER A 100 10.92 -13.17 -4.92
CA SER A 100 9.75 -12.40 -5.35
C SER A 100 8.57 -12.61 -4.39
N LEU A 101 8.33 -13.84 -3.93
CA LEU A 101 7.27 -14.14 -2.97
C LEU A 101 7.51 -13.48 -1.61
N LEU A 102 8.75 -13.46 -1.13
CA LEU A 102 9.10 -12.77 0.12
C LEU A 102 8.85 -11.26 0.03
N MET A 103 9.20 -10.62 -1.11
CA MET A 103 8.88 -9.21 -1.33
C MET A 103 7.38 -8.96 -1.38
N MET A 104 6.60 -9.87 -2.00
CA MET A 104 5.14 -9.77 -2.04
C MET A 104 4.53 -9.86 -0.64
N ILE A 105 4.98 -10.82 0.17
CA ILE A 105 4.54 -10.97 1.56
C ILE A 105 4.85 -9.71 2.36
N ALA A 106 6.06 -9.14 2.21
CA ALA A 106 6.42 -7.89 2.87
C ALA A 106 5.53 -6.71 2.45
N SER A 107 5.21 -6.60 1.14
CA SER A 107 4.26 -5.59 0.62
C SER A 107 2.88 -5.73 1.26
N LEU A 108 2.33 -6.95 1.29
CA LEU A 108 1.02 -7.26 1.87
C LEU A 108 0.97 -7.02 3.38
N ALA A 109 1.99 -7.47 4.13
CA ALA A 109 2.07 -7.25 5.57
C ALA A 109 2.08 -5.75 5.91
N THR A 110 2.85 -4.96 5.15
CA THR A 110 2.86 -3.50 5.31
C THR A 110 1.47 -2.92 4.98
N SER A 111 0.81 -3.42 3.94
CA SER A 111 -0.55 -2.99 3.56
C SER A 111 -1.60 -3.24 4.64
N LEU A 112 -1.57 -4.42 5.28
CA LEU A 112 -2.43 -4.74 6.41
C LEU A 112 -2.17 -3.79 7.58
N TRP A 113 -0.90 -3.51 7.87
CA TRP A 113 -0.54 -2.59 8.96
C TRP A 113 -1.02 -1.15 8.70
N GLU A 114 -0.93 -0.67 7.46
CA GLU A 114 -1.54 0.61 7.02
C GLU A 114 -3.05 0.56 7.25
N LEU A 115 -3.74 -0.51 6.80
CA LEU A 115 -5.18 -0.65 6.93
C LEU A 115 -5.66 -0.46 8.38
N VAL A 116 -5.03 -1.16 9.33
CA VAL A 116 -5.35 -1.03 10.76
C VAL A 116 -5.14 0.41 11.24
N ARG A 117 -3.96 0.99 10.99
CA ARG A 117 -3.64 2.36 11.43
C ARG A 117 -4.58 3.42 10.84
N SER A 118 -4.99 3.24 9.58
CA SER A 118 -5.90 4.17 8.93
C SER A 118 -7.31 4.09 9.49
N SER A 119 -7.78 2.87 9.80
CA SER A 119 -9.08 2.66 10.42
C SER A 119 -9.12 3.27 11.83
N ASP A 120 -8.08 3.04 12.62
CA ASP A 120 -8.01 3.56 14.01
C ASP A 120 -8.05 5.08 14.04
N ALA A 121 -7.29 5.74 13.18
CA ALA A 121 -7.29 7.20 13.13
C ALA A 121 -8.61 7.80 12.63
N LEU A 122 -9.31 7.10 11.73
CA LEU A 122 -10.63 7.53 11.28
C LEU A 122 -11.66 7.40 12.40
N ASN A 123 -11.61 6.30 13.17
CA ASN A 123 -12.48 6.12 14.33
C ASN A 123 -12.25 7.20 15.39
N ILE A 124 -11.00 7.58 15.66
CA ILE A 124 -10.70 8.67 16.60
C ILE A 124 -11.29 9.99 16.10
N LEU A 125 -11.06 10.35 14.83
CA LEU A 125 -11.61 11.57 14.24
C LEU A 125 -13.15 11.60 14.29
N LEU A 126 -13.81 10.48 13.98
CA LEU A 126 -15.26 10.34 14.08
C LEU A 126 -15.74 10.52 15.52
N SER A 127 -15.07 9.91 16.50
CA SER A 127 -15.43 10.04 17.90
C SER A 127 -15.25 11.47 18.44
N ASP A 128 -14.23 12.20 17.97
CA ASP A 128 -14.01 13.60 18.34
C ASP A 128 -15.12 14.50 17.77
N LEU A 129 -15.51 14.29 16.50
CA LEU A 129 -16.60 15.01 15.85
C LEU A 129 -17.95 14.75 16.54
N GLU A 130 -18.25 13.49 16.90
CA GLU A 130 -19.44 13.14 17.67
C GLU A 130 -19.46 13.85 19.03
N ALA A 131 -18.32 13.89 19.74
CA ALA A 131 -18.19 14.56 21.03
C ALA A 131 -18.33 16.10 20.94
N GLU A 132 -17.88 16.73 19.86
CA GLU A 132 -18.09 18.17 19.60
C GLU A 132 -19.55 18.47 19.26
N SER A 133 -20.18 17.64 18.41
CA SER A 133 -21.60 17.79 18.07
C SER A 133 -22.51 17.72 19.30
N HIS A 134 -22.21 16.82 20.25
CA HIS A 134 -22.94 16.71 21.52
C HIS A 134 -22.69 17.88 22.47
N ARG A 135 -21.56 18.57 22.39
CA ARG A 135 -21.27 19.78 23.17
C ARG A 135 -22.00 21.01 22.64
N GLN A 136 -22.27 21.10 21.34
CA GLN A 136 -23.06 22.19 20.76
C GLN A 136 -24.58 22.06 20.99
N GLN A 137 -25.06 20.87 21.35
CA GLN A 137 -26.47 20.60 21.64
C GLN A 137 -26.86 20.78 23.13
N ARG A 138 -25.89 21.08 24.01
CA ARG A 138 -26.12 21.37 25.44
C ARG A 138 -25.94 22.85 25.72
#